data_AF-A0A3P7NQQ9-F1
#
_entry.id   AF-A0A3P7NQQ9-F1
#
_cell.length_a   1.000
_cell.length_b   1.000
_cell.length_c   1.000
_cell.angle_alpha   90.00
_cell.angle_beta   90.00
_cell.angle_gamma   90.00
#
_symmetry.space_group_name_H-M   'P 1'
#
loop_
_entity.id
_entity.type
_entity.pdbx_description
1 polymer ?
#
loop_
_entity_poly.entity_id
_entity_poly.type
_entity_poly.pdbx_seq_one_letter_code
_entity_poly.pdbx_strand_id
1 'polypeptide(L)'
;MTASDLETWLREIVNGAQKLLTSASHLSIACRWRGLESRLLLHQDYGLTLVQAAGVSVSEAHTIDNGTTNYWTFSQMTNPSPSTVLWSFPFERLRSTADDGCSILWLNFGKDGEQEIDLPGGAKPVVFILLNMLSTKLLRRKACTYLNVDIPP
;
A
#
# COMPACT_ATOMS: atom_id res chain seq x y z
N MET A 1 -5.91 -0.06 33.73
CA MET A 1 -6.04 -0.65 32.38
C MET A 1 -5.38 -2.00 32.41
N THR A 2 -6.18 -3.06 32.27
CA THR A 2 -5.66 -4.42 32.29
C THR A 2 -5.23 -4.83 30.88
N ALA A 3 -4.33 -5.82 30.75
CA ALA A 3 -3.89 -6.31 29.44
C ALA A 3 -5.06 -6.77 28.54
N SER A 4 -6.15 -7.23 29.16
CA SER A 4 -7.39 -7.62 28.48
C SER A 4 -8.11 -6.44 27.82
N ASP A 5 -8.12 -5.26 28.45
CA ASP A 5 -8.77 -4.07 27.90
C ASP A 5 -8.02 -3.55 26.67
N LEU A 6 -6.69 -3.62 26.72
CA LEU A 6 -5.82 -3.26 25.60
C LEU A 6 -6.02 -4.23 24.42
N GLU A 7 -6.10 -5.53 24.67
CA GLU A 7 -6.35 -6.50 23.60
C GLU A 7 -7.71 -6.30 22.94
N THR A 8 -8.76 -6.05 23.71
CA THR A 8 -10.10 -5.77 23.14
C THR A 8 -10.08 -4.51 22.30
N TRP A 9 -9.45 -3.44 22.78
CA TRP A 9 -9.35 -2.20 22.03
C TRP A 9 -8.53 -2.36 20.74
N LEU A 10 -7.42 -3.08 20.79
CA LEU A 10 -6.60 -3.38 19.61
C LEU A 10 -7.38 -4.22 18.58
N ARG A 11 -8.17 -5.22 19.04
CA ARG A 11 -9.04 -6.01 18.16
C ARG A 11 -10.09 -5.14 17.50
N GLU A 12 -10.73 -4.23 18.23
CA GLU A 12 -11.73 -3.31 17.67
C GLU A 12 -11.15 -2.36 16.62
N ILE A 13 -9.93 -1.85 16.82
CA ILE A 13 -9.24 -1.03 15.81
C ILE A 13 -8.94 -1.83 14.55
N VAL A 14 -8.37 -3.03 14.74
CA VAL A 14 -8.07 -3.92 13.62
C VAL A 14 -9.37 -4.22 12.87
N ASN A 15 -10.44 -4.60 13.57
CA ASN A 15 -11.76 -4.86 12.99
C ASN A 15 -12.36 -3.65 12.27
N GLY A 16 -12.18 -2.43 12.80
CA GLY A 16 -12.59 -1.19 12.14
C GLY A 16 -11.86 -0.97 10.81
N ALA A 17 -10.54 -1.16 10.80
CA ALA A 17 -9.72 -1.08 9.59
C ALA A 17 -10.09 -2.18 8.57
N GLN A 18 -10.34 -3.40 9.05
CA GLN A 18 -10.81 -4.53 8.25
C GLN A 18 -12.14 -4.22 7.54
N LYS A 19 -13.10 -3.67 8.28
CA LYS A 19 -14.46 -3.44 7.81
C LYS A 19 -14.51 -2.35 6.73
N LEU A 20 -13.69 -1.30 6.87
CA LEU A 20 -13.48 -0.28 5.84
C LEU A 20 -12.83 -0.86 4.57
N LEU A 21 -11.93 -1.83 4.73
CA LEU A 21 -11.22 -2.46 3.62
C LEU A 21 -12.06 -3.50 2.85
N THR A 22 -13.06 -4.13 3.48
CA THR A 22 -13.99 -5.06 2.81
C THR A 22 -15.02 -4.40 1.89
N SER A 23 -15.22 -3.08 1.99
CA SER A 23 -16.08 -2.32 1.07
C SER A 23 -15.26 -1.76 -0.09
N ALA A 24 -14.61 -2.63 -0.88
CA ALA A 24 -13.86 -2.37 -2.12
C ALA A 24 -13.27 -0.95 -2.27
N SER A 25 -12.48 -0.51 -1.29
CA SER A 25 -11.65 0.70 -1.40
C SER A 25 -10.21 0.25 -1.29
N HIS A 26 -9.50 0.27 -2.41
CA HIS A 26 -8.05 0.13 -2.35
C HIS A 26 -7.46 1.37 -1.66
N LEU A 27 -6.38 1.21 -0.91
CA LEU A 27 -5.63 2.36 -0.43
C LEU A 27 -4.73 2.86 -1.55
N SER A 28 -4.78 4.15 -1.86
CA SER A 28 -3.94 4.79 -2.87
C SER A 28 -2.93 5.69 -2.18
N ILE A 29 -1.64 5.45 -2.43
CA ILE A 29 -0.53 6.19 -1.81
C ILE A 29 0.28 6.85 -2.91
N ALA A 30 0.43 8.16 -2.86
CA ALA A 30 1.34 8.88 -3.75
C ALA A 30 2.80 8.53 -3.41
N CYS A 31 3.57 8.18 -4.43
CA CYS A 31 4.95 7.76 -4.28
C CYS A 31 5.76 8.03 -5.55
N ARG A 32 7.07 7.83 -5.49
CA ARG A 32 7.95 7.89 -6.65
C ARG A 32 8.70 6.57 -6.80
N TRP A 33 8.76 6.04 -8.01
CA TRP A 33 9.46 4.79 -8.31
C TRP A 33 10.42 5.02 -9.47
N ARG A 34 11.72 4.78 -9.26
CA ARG A 34 12.78 5.05 -10.24
C ARG A 34 12.73 6.48 -10.82
N GLY A 35 12.39 7.45 -9.99
CA GLY A 35 12.24 8.85 -10.39
C GLY A 35 10.90 9.22 -11.05
N LEU A 36 10.00 8.25 -11.28
CA LEU A 36 8.68 8.49 -11.88
C LEU A 36 7.60 8.68 -10.81
N GLU A 37 6.83 9.76 -10.94
CA GLU A 37 5.65 10.00 -10.11
C GLU A 37 4.63 8.88 -10.34
N SER A 38 4.24 8.24 -9.24
CA SER A 38 3.51 6.98 -9.24
C SER A 38 2.50 6.94 -8.10
N ARG A 39 1.60 5.96 -8.13
CA ARG A 39 0.80 5.58 -6.97
C ARG A 39 0.93 4.11 -6.68
N LEU A 40 1.17 3.79 -5.40
CA LEU A 40 1.09 2.44 -4.87
C LEU A 40 -0.34 2.18 -4.41
N LEU A 41 -0.98 1.20 -5.02
CA LEU A 41 -2.33 0.76 -4.70
C LEU A 41 -2.25 -0.52 -3.88
N LEU A 42 -2.88 -0.52 -2.70
CA LEU A 42 -3.01 -1.69 -1.84
C LEU A 42 -4.44 -2.20 -1.89
N HIS A 43 -4.63 -3.37 -2.48
CA HIS A 43 -5.93 -4.04 -2.57
C HIS A 43 -5.90 -5.35 -1.81
N GLN A 44 -6.87 -5.58 -0.93
CA GLN A 44 -6.92 -6.76 -0.06
C GLN A 44 -6.82 -8.08 -0.83
N ASP A 45 -7.55 -8.20 -1.94
CA ASP A 45 -7.58 -9.42 -2.75
C ASP A 45 -6.46 -9.49 -3.80
N TYR A 46 -6.28 -8.42 -4.60
CA TYR A 46 -5.32 -8.40 -5.72
C TYR A 46 -3.86 -8.15 -5.32
N GLY A 47 -3.59 -7.61 -4.14
CA GLY A 47 -2.25 -7.35 -3.64
C GLY A 47 -1.78 -5.91 -3.84
N LEU A 48 -0.55 -5.75 -4.29
CA LEU A 48 0.12 -4.48 -4.50
C LEU A 48 0.21 -4.18 -5.98
N THR A 49 -0.24 -3.01 -6.40
CA THR A 49 -0.13 -2.55 -7.79
C THR A 49 0.49 -1.17 -7.81
N LEU A 50 1.57 -1.00 -8.57
CA LEU A 50 2.14 0.31 -8.84
C LEU A 50 1.64 0.80 -10.18
N VAL A 51 1.05 1.99 -10.18
CA VAL A 51 0.62 2.67 -11.39
C VAL A 51 1.38 3.97 -11.55
N GLN A 52 1.67 4.34 -12.79
CA GLN A 52 2.20 5.66 -13.07
C GLN A 52 1.13 6.71 -12.74
N ALA A 53 1.50 7.74 -11.97
CA ALA A 53 0.64 8.89 -11.80
C ALA A 53 0.58 9.57 -13.17
N ALA A 54 -0.61 9.83 -13.68
CA ALA A 54 -0.75 10.51 -14.97
C ALA A 54 -0.13 11.90 -14.87
N GLY A 55 1.12 12.02 -15.32
CA GLY A 55 1.82 13.28 -15.43
C GLY A 55 1.48 13.89 -16.77
N VAL A 56 1.05 15.15 -16.75
CA VAL A 56 1.15 16.05 -17.89
C VAL A 56 2.56 15.91 -18.46
N SER A 57 2.67 15.66 -19.75
CA SER A 57 3.91 15.82 -20.50
C SER A 57 4.41 17.25 -20.31
N VAL A 58 5.31 17.45 -19.35
CA VAL A 58 6.06 18.70 -19.24
C VAL A 58 7.06 18.68 -20.37
N SER A 59 6.69 19.29 -21.49
CA SER A 59 7.64 19.70 -22.53
C SER A 59 8.70 20.56 -21.85
N GLU A 60 9.97 20.22 -22.03
CA GLU A 60 11.09 21.07 -21.64
C GLU A 60 10.90 22.49 -22.20
N ALA A 61 10.86 23.51 -21.35
CA ALA A 61 11.47 24.81 -21.63
C ALA A 61 11.39 25.78 -20.45
N HIS A 62 12.58 26.25 -20.06
CA HIS A 62 12.89 27.58 -19.52
C HIS A 62 12.34 28.00 -18.15
N THR A 63 13.28 28.06 -17.21
CA THR A 63 13.29 28.98 -16.06
C THR A 63 12.87 30.39 -16.49
N ILE A 64 11.86 31.00 -15.85
CA ILE A 64 12.01 32.24 -15.06
C ILE A 64 10.94 32.24 -13.93
N ASP A 65 11.41 32.62 -12.73
CA ASP A 65 10.69 33.21 -11.58
C ASP A 65 9.16 33.02 -11.38
N ASN A 66 8.83 32.36 -10.24
CA ASN A 66 7.84 32.77 -9.23
C ASN A 66 7.20 31.55 -8.55
N GLY A 67 7.84 31.06 -7.49
CA GLY A 67 7.22 30.54 -6.26
C GLY A 67 6.06 29.53 -6.32
N THR A 68 5.75 28.91 -7.46
CA THR A 68 4.62 28.00 -7.57
C THR A 68 5.14 26.60 -7.28
N THR A 69 5.14 26.28 -5.99
CA THR A 69 5.32 24.91 -5.48
C THR A 69 4.51 23.93 -6.33
N ASN A 70 5.19 22.95 -6.87
CA ASN A 70 4.64 21.76 -7.52
C ASN A 70 3.91 20.91 -6.45
N TYR A 71 2.76 21.38 -6.00
CA TYR A 71 1.79 20.60 -5.24
C TYR A 71 0.81 19.93 -6.21
N TRP A 72 0.61 18.63 -6.06
CA TRP A 72 -0.46 17.91 -6.73
C TRP A 72 -1.81 18.53 -6.34
N THR A 73 -2.55 19.06 -7.31
CA THR A 73 -3.88 19.64 -7.05
C THR A 73 -4.88 18.53 -6.75
N PHE A 74 -5.81 18.76 -5.82
CA PHE A 74 -6.85 17.81 -5.42
C PHE A 74 -7.64 17.24 -6.61
N SER A 75 -7.82 18.02 -7.68
CA SER A 75 -8.48 17.61 -8.92
C SER A 75 -7.74 16.49 -9.68
N GLN A 76 -6.43 16.33 -9.48
CA GLN A 76 -5.63 15.22 -10.04
C GLN A 76 -5.70 13.96 -9.17
N MET A 77 -6.17 14.07 -7.91
CA MET A 77 -6.48 12.91 -7.08
C MET A 77 -7.76 12.20 -7.52
N THR A 78 -8.69 12.92 -8.15
CA THR A 78 -10.05 12.45 -8.44
C THR A 78 -10.34 12.15 -9.92
N ASN A 79 -9.44 12.47 -10.86
CA ASN A 79 -9.65 12.20 -12.29
C ASN A 79 -8.91 10.93 -12.75
N PRO A 80 -9.61 9.85 -13.11
CA PRO A 80 -9.00 8.61 -13.58
C PRO A 80 -8.72 8.70 -15.09
N SER A 81 -7.66 9.42 -15.49
CA SER A 81 -7.00 9.09 -16.76
C SER A 81 -6.45 7.65 -16.68
N PRO A 82 -6.36 6.88 -17.78
CA PRO A 82 -5.87 5.51 -17.73
C PRO A 82 -4.43 5.49 -17.19
N SER A 83 -4.28 5.07 -15.94
CA SER A 83 -3.00 4.98 -15.25
C SER A 83 -2.28 3.71 -15.71
N THR A 84 -1.14 3.86 -16.38
CA THR A 84 -0.31 2.74 -16.84
C THR A 84 0.18 1.92 -15.65
N VAL A 85 -0.11 0.61 -15.63
CA VAL A 85 0.41 -0.30 -14.61
C VAL A 85 1.90 -0.53 -14.85
N LEU A 86 2.73 -0.17 -13.87
CA LEU A 86 4.18 -0.37 -13.92
C LEU A 86 4.54 -1.79 -13.48
N TRP A 87 3.93 -2.26 -12.40
CA TRP A 87 4.01 -3.65 -11.95
C TRP A 87 2.86 -3.98 -10.99
N SER A 88 2.58 -5.27 -10.84
CA SER A 88 1.56 -5.76 -9.90
C SER A 88 1.97 -7.11 -9.33
N PHE A 89 1.88 -7.26 -8.01
CA PHE A 89 2.18 -8.49 -7.31
C PHE A 89 1.13 -8.82 -6.24
N PRO A 90 0.65 -10.06 -6.17
CA PRO A 90 -0.18 -10.51 -5.06
C PRO A 90 0.61 -10.44 -3.74
N PHE A 91 -0.08 -10.21 -2.62
CA PHE A 91 0.52 -10.17 -1.28
C PHE A 91 1.32 -11.43 -0.94
N GLU A 92 0.92 -12.58 -1.49
CA GLU A 92 1.56 -13.88 -1.31
C GLU A 92 3.01 -13.91 -1.81
N ARG A 93 3.39 -13.01 -2.72
CA ARG A 93 4.75 -12.91 -3.23
C ARG A 93 5.64 -11.99 -2.41
N LEU A 94 5.05 -11.13 -1.56
CA LEU A 94 5.82 -10.23 -0.71
C LEU A 94 6.51 -11.04 0.40
N ARG A 95 7.85 -11.05 0.38
CA ARG A 95 8.70 -11.80 1.31
C ARG A 95 9.08 -11.00 2.53
N SER A 96 9.44 -9.74 2.31
CA SER A 96 9.80 -8.81 3.38
C SER A 96 9.52 -7.37 2.96
N THR A 97 9.31 -6.53 3.95
CA THR A 97 9.20 -5.08 3.84
C THR A 97 10.24 -4.44 4.75
N ALA A 98 10.91 -3.39 4.30
CA ALA A 98 11.83 -2.60 5.12
C ALA A 98 11.63 -1.10 4.85
N ASP A 99 12.01 -0.25 5.80
CA ASP A 99 12.05 1.20 5.65
C ASP A 99 13.35 1.78 6.21
N ASP A 100 13.73 2.97 5.72
CA ASP A 100 14.92 3.69 6.17
C ASP A 100 14.66 4.57 7.40
N GLY A 101 13.44 4.53 7.95
CA GLY A 101 12.98 5.41 9.00
C GLY A 101 12.48 6.77 8.51
N CYS A 102 12.63 7.07 7.22
CA CYS A 102 12.29 8.34 6.58
C CYS A 102 11.33 8.08 5.41
N SER A 103 11.78 8.16 4.16
CA SER A 103 10.92 8.15 2.97
C SER A 103 11.07 6.90 2.11
N ILE A 104 12.04 6.03 2.37
CA ILE A 104 12.28 4.89 1.48
C ILE A 104 11.61 3.64 2.02
N LEU A 105 10.83 2.99 1.15
CA LEU A 105 10.22 1.68 1.36
C LEU A 105 10.84 0.66 0.40
N TRP A 106 11.31 -0.45 0.95
CA TRP A 106 11.76 -1.61 0.18
C TRP A 106 10.76 -2.75 0.28
N LEU A 107 10.37 -3.29 -0.87
CA LEU A 107 9.50 -4.46 -1.00
C LEU A 107 10.24 -5.58 -1.71
N ASN A 108 10.50 -6.67 -0.99
CA ASN A 108 11.21 -7.82 -1.55
C ASN A 108 10.23 -8.88 -2.05
N PHE A 109 10.34 -9.24 -3.33
CA PHE A 109 9.51 -10.28 -3.97
C PHE A 109 10.30 -11.56 -4.29
N GLY A 110 11.50 -11.72 -3.71
CA GLY A 110 12.38 -12.85 -3.95
C GLY A 110 12.95 -12.84 -5.37
N LYS A 111 12.47 -13.72 -6.24
CA LYS A 111 13.03 -13.92 -7.59
C LYS A 111 12.82 -12.72 -8.52
N ASP A 112 11.80 -11.92 -8.27
CA ASP A 112 11.49 -10.71 -9.05
C ASP A 112 12.27 -9.47 -8.56
N GLY A 113 13.12 -9.65 -7.56
CA GLY A 113 13.95 -8.61 -6.97
C GLY A 113 13.23 -7.77 -5.92
N GLU A 114 13.89 -6.68 -5.57
CA GLU A 114 13.43 -5.70 -4.60
C GLU A 114 12.95 -4.43 -5.30
N GLN A 115 11.83 -3.89 -4.83
CA GLN A 115 11.30 -2.62 -5.29
C GLN A 115 11.56 -1.55 -4.24
N GLU A 116 12.34 -0.54 -4.62
CA GLU A 116 12.58 0.66 -3.83
C GLU A 116 11.58 1.74 -4.25
N ILE A 117 10.85 2.26 -3.26
CA ILE A 117 9.77 3.24 -3.45
C ILE A 117 10.04 4.43 -2.53
N ASP A 118 10.04 5.62 -3.10
CA ASP A 118 10.17 6.88 -2.38
C ASP A 118 8.77 7.39 -2.01
N LEU A 119 8.55 7.61 -0.72
CA LEU A 119 7.29 8.00 -0.09
C LEU A 119 7.48 9.36 0.57
N PRO A 120 7.07 10.46 -0.08
CA PRO A 120 7.22 11.81 0.48
C PRO A 120 6.52 12.00 1.83
N GLY A 121 5.45 11.23 2.10
CA GLY A 121 4.74 11.21 3.39
C GLY A 121 5.35 10.30 4.46
N GLY A 122 6.48 9.67 4.17
CA GLY A 122 7.18 8.73 5.03
C GLY A 122 6.79 7.27 4.84
N ALA A 123 7.76 6.36 5.04
CA ALA A 123 7.59 4.93 4.78
C ALA A 123 6.97 4.14 5.95
N LYS A 124 7.19 4.57 7.21
CA LYS A 124 6.71 3.87 8.40
C LYS A 124 5.20 3.60 8.43
N PRO A 125 4.32 4.58 8.13
CA PRO A 125 2.88 4.33 8.12
C PRO A 125 2.47 3.28 7.08
N VAL A 126 3.15 3.27 5.93
CA VAL A 126 2.86 2.32 4.85
C VAL A 126 3.27 0.90 5.23
N VAL A 127 4.44 0.72 5.85
CA VAL A 127 4.88 -0.58 6.39
C VAL A 127 3.85 -1.12 7.38
N PHE A 128 3.37 -0.28 8.30
CA PHE A 128 2.35 -0.69 9.28
C PHE A 128 1.07 -1.19 8.62
N ILE A 129 0.59 -0.50 7.58
CA ILE A 129 -0.62 -0.89 6.84
C ILE A 129 -0.42 -2.23 6.13
N LEU A 130 0.73 -2.43 5.47
CA LEU A 130 1.07 -3.69 4.81
C LEU A 130 1.07 -4.87 5.78
N LEU A 131 1.67 -4.71 6.96
CA LEU A 131 1.70 -5.75 8.00
C LEU A 131 0.29 -6.08 8.52
N ASN A 132 -0.58 -5.07 8.66
CA ASN A 132 -1.96 -5.28 9.07
C ASN A 132 -2.78 -6.06 8.02
N MET A 133 -2.65 -5.70 6.74
CA MET A 133 -3.29 -6.40 5.63
C MET A 133 -2.78 -7.86 5.51
N LEU A 134 -1.47 -8.08 5.66
CA LEU A 134 -0.88 -9.42 5.63
C LEU A 134 -1.35 -10.29 6.81
N SER A 135 -1.36 -9.73 8.02
CA SER A 135 -1.85 -10.42 9.22
C SER A 135 -3.29 -10.90 9.05
N THR A 136 -4.12 -10.07 8.44
CA THR A 136 -5.49 -10.43 8.09
C THR A 136 -5.58 -11.60 7.14
N LYS A 137 -4.80 -11.59 6.05
CA LYS A 137 -4.79 -12.71 5.09
C LYS A 137 -4.28 -14.00 5.74
N LEU A 138 -3.39 -13.92 6.73
CA LEU A 138 -2.94 -15.08 7.51
C LEU A 138 -4.02 -15.60 8.45
N LEU A 139 -4.75 -14.72 9.16
CA LEU A 139 -5.87 -15.12 10.01
C LEU A 139 -6.98 -15.80 9.20
N ARG A 140 -7.35 -15.26 8.04
CA ARG A 140 -8.35 -15.88 7.14
C ARG A 140 -7.90 -17.24 6.62
N ARG A 141 -6.63 -17.40 6.23
CA ARG A 141 -6.07 -18.69 5.80
C ARG A 141 -6.06 -19.72 6.91
N LYS A 142 -5.65 -19.34 8.12
CA LYS A 142 -5.66 -20.25 9.28
C LYS A 142 -7.08 -20.66 9.67
N ALA A 143 -8.03 -19.71 9.77
CA ALA A 143 -9.42 -20.02 10.06
C ALA A 143 -10.04 -20.99 9.03
N CYS A 144 -9.74 -20.82 7.74
CA CYS A 144 -10.17 -21.75 6.69
C CYS A 144 -9.48 -23.14 6.80
N THR A 145 -8.23 -23.20 7.28
CA THR A 145 -7.53 -24.47 7.50
C THR A 145 -8.09 -25.22 8.70
N TYR A 146 -8.49 -24.52 9.78
CA TYR A 146 -9.11 -25.13 10.97
C TYR A 146 -10.58 -25.53 10.76
N LEU A 147 -11.29 -24.92 9.81
CA LEU A 147 -12.66 -25.31 9.43
C LEU A 147 -12.70 -26.48 8.41
N ASN A 148 -11.56 -26.90 7.88
CA ASN A 148 -11.45 -28.02 6.94
C ASN A 148 -10.83 -29.29 7.60
N VAL A 149 -10.73 -29.30 8.93
CA VAL A 149 -10.45 -30.51 9.72
C VAL A 149 -11.79 -31.05 10.20
N ASP A 150 -12.45 -31.81 9.32
CA ASP A 150 -13.64 -32.59 9.64
C ASP A 150 -13.29 -33.62 10.73
N ILE A 151 -13.94 -33.41 11.88
CA ILE A 151 -14.66 -34.37 12.74
C ILE A 151 -14.42 -35.85 12.39
N PRO A 152 -13.78 -36.65 13.28
CA PRO A 152 -13.77 -38.10 13.10
C PRO A 152 -15.21 -38.66 13.19
N PRO A 153 -15.52 -39.74 12.44
CA PRO A 153 -16.87 -40.31 12.35
C PRO A 153 -17.45 -40.74 13.70
#